data_AF-A0A4V0XR40-F1
#
_entry.id   AF-A0A4V0XR40-F1
#
_cell.length_a   1.000
_cell.length_b   1.000
_cell.length_c   1.000
_cell.angle_alpha   90.00
_cell.angle_beta   90.00
_cell.angle_gamma   90.00
#
_symmetry.space_group_name_H-M   'P 1'
#
loop_
_entity.id
_entity.type
_entity.pdbx_description
1 polymer ?
#
loop_
_entity_poly.entity_id
_entity_poly.type
_entity_poly.pdbx_seq_one_letter_code
_entity_poly.pdbx_strand_id
1 'polypeptide(L)'
;MKLGENTDFRTAVAGFTLIELLVVIAIIGILASLLLPALGSAKQKAFGAKCLNNNKQIALANRLYLDDQNGVFLNLHRPRIASDPAVAQCLVPAPADIWWIDEIYQIHKQITDPKIFDCPALKTVSTTVGSTTTPGASPQPLGIGMSFRGPNGIAFAGLTRSVESDIAQPSATVIFADTGTVTVPLEPDPDKWKEAPNTSAVYFRVPGDASYDTLPVRIVPRHNVRTVAGFVDGHTKTMRVSAIGLQYPVGDSRALWDRQ
;
A
#
# COMPACT_ATOMS: atom_id res chain seq x y z
N MET A 1 64.47 -50.66 39.36
CA MET A 1 63.76 -50.44 38.08
C MET A 1 62.30 -50.17 38.43
N LYS A 2 61.85 -48.91 38.41
CA LYS A 2 60.47 -48.52 38.77
C LYS A 2 59.59 -48.67 37.53
N LEU A 3 58.55 -49.50 37.58
CA LEU A 3 57.49 -49.54 36.59
C LEU A 3 56.44 -48.50 37.00
N GLY A 4 56.16 -47.54 36.12
CA GLY A 4 55.11 -46.53 36.32
C GLY A 4 53.75 -47.09 35.93
N GLU A 5 52.79 -47.03 36.83
CA GLU A 5 51.37 -47.23 36.55
C GLU A 5 50.81 -46.00 35.80
N ASN A 6 50.40 -46.19 34.55
CA ASN A 6 49.55 -45.24 33.84
C ASN A 6 48.09 -45.56 34.18
N THR A 7 47.49 -44.78 35.09
CA THR A 7 46.04 -44.82 35.34
C THR A 7 45.32 -44.00 34.27
N ASP A 8 44.79 -44.67 33.24
CA ASP A 8 43.90 -44.08 32.24
C ASP A 8 42.53 -43.77 32.88
N PHE A 9 42.29 -42.51 33.22
CA PHE A 9 40.94 -42.03 33.58
C PHE A 9 40.07 -41.95 32.32
N ARG A 10 39.37 -43.05 32.01
CA ARG A 10 38.33 -43.06 30.98
C ARG A 10 37.13 -42.25 31.45
N THR A 11 37.04 -40.99 31.03
CA THR A 11 35.84 -40.16 31.19
C THR A 11 34.72 -40.79 30.36
N ALA A 12 33.74 -41.41 31.03
CA ALA A 12 32.57 -41.97 30.36
C ALA A 12 31.78 -40.83 29.70
N VAL A 13 31.82 -40.75 28.37
CA VAL A 13 30.96 -39.86 27.60
C VAL A 13 29.56 -40.49 27.60
N ALA A 14 28.62 -39.87 28.31
CA ALA A 14 27.22 -40.26 28.24
C ALA A 14 26.72 -40.07 26.80
N GLY A 15 26.37 -41.17 26.13
CA GLY A 15 25.83 -41.16 24.77
C GLY A 15 24.40 -40.62 24.76
N PHE A 16 24.14 -39.64 23.90
CA PHE A 16 22.80 -39.09 23.70
C PHE A 16 21.92 -40.14 23.00
N THR A 17 20.77 -40.47 23.58
CA THR A 17 19.88 -41.49 23.03
C THR A 17 18.98 -40.92 21.94
N LEU A 18 18.56 -41.78 20.99
CA LEU A 18 17.61 -41.38 19.94
C LEU A 18 16.27 -40.88 20.51
N ILE A 19 15.84 -41.43 21.65
CA ILE A 19 14.57 -41.03 22.28
C ILE A 19 14.67 -39.63 22.90
N GLU A 20 15.81 -39.27 23.51
CA GLU A 20 16.04 -37.91 24.04
C GLU A 20 16.03 -36.88 22.91
N LEU A 21 16.65 -37.18 21.76
CA LEU A 21 16.60 -36.31 20.59
C LEU A 21 15.16 -36.15 20.07
N LEU A 22 14.41 -37.25 19.99
CA LEU A 22 13.05 -37.27 19.47
C LEU A 22 12.08 -36.45 20.34
N VAL A 23 12.20 -36.56 21.67
CA VAL A 23 11.36 -35.77 22.59
C VAL A 23 11.69 -34.28 22.47
N VAL A 24 12.97 -33.91 22.33
CA VAL A 24 13.38 -32.50 22.20
C VAL A 24 12.84 -31.88 20.92
N ILE A 25 12.98 -32.55 19.76
CA ILE A 25 12.42 -32.03 18.50
C ILE A 25 10.89 -31.96 18.55
N ALA A 26 10.23 -32.89 19.26
CA ALA A 26 8.77 -32.85 19.44
C ALA A 26 8.35 -31.63 20.26
N ILE A 27 9.04 -31.32 21.36
CA ILE A 27 8.76 -30.13 22.18
C ILE A 27 9.03 -28.85 21.39
N ILE A 28 10.16 -28.76 20.67
CA ILE A 28 10.48 -27.60 19.81
C ILE A 28 9.39 -27.42 18.75
N GLY A 29 8.92 -28.52 18.14
CA GLY A 29 7.84 -28.48 17.15
C GLY A 29 6.53 -27.92 17.70
N ILE A 30 6.12 -28.36 18.89
CA ILE A 30 4.91 -27.84 19.57
C ILE A 30 5.06 -26.34 19.85
N LEU A 31 6.18 -25.94 20.46
CA LEU A 31 6.44 -24.53 20.80
C LEU A 31 6.49 -23.65 19.56
N ALA A 32 7.18 -24.10 18.50
CA ALA A 32 7.25 -23.38 17.23
C ALA A 32 5.88 -23.22 16.58
N SER A 33 5.02 -24.25 16.62
CA SER A 33 3.68 -24.20 16.02
C SER A 33 2.78 -23.12 16.63
N LEU A 34 2.96 -22.81 17.92
CA LEU A 34 2.22 -21.76 18.62
C LEU A 34 2.78 -20.35 18.35
N LEU A 35 4.08 -20.25 18.03
CA LEU A 35 4.75 -18.97 17.78
C LEU A 35 4.52 -18.45 16.35
N LEU A 36 4.39 -19.33 15.36
CA LEU A 36 4.26 -18.94 13.94
C LEU A 36 3.02 -18.05 13.66
N PRO A 37 1.80 -18.37 14.15
CA PRO A 37 0.63 -17.50 13.93
C PRO A 37 0.78 -16.13 14.60
N ALA A 38 1.35 -16.10 15.82
CA ALA A 38 1.58 -14.87 16.57
C ALA A 38 2.57 -13.95 15.84
N LEU A 39 3.67 -14.52 15.34
CA LEU A 39 4.67 -13.78 14.55
C LEU A 39 4.09 -13.23 13.25
N GLY A 40 3.24 -14.00 12.57
CA GLY A 40 2.52 -13.56 11.37
C GLY A 40 1.66 -12.32 11.64
N SER A 41 0.86 -12.35 12.72
CA SER A 41 0.03 -11.21 13.13
C SER A 41 0.88 -9.98 13.53
N ALA A 42 1.95 -10.20 14.29
CA ALA A 42 2.87 -9.13 14.69
C ALA A 42 3.52 -8.44 13.48
N LYS A 43 3.97 -9.22 12.48
CA LYS A 43 4.51 -8.71 11.22
C LYS A 43 3.50 -7.86 10.46
N GLN A 44 2.24 -8.29 10.37
CA GLN A 44 1.18 -7.51 9.72
C GLN A 44 0.91 -6.18 10.42
N LYS A 45 0.94 -6.15 11.76
CA LYS A 45 0.83 -4.90 12.54
C LYS A 45 2.01 -3.96 12.29
N ALA A 46 3.24 -4.49 12.27
CA ALA A 46 4.44 -3.72 11.98
C ALA A 46 4.39 -3.12 10.56
N PHE A 47 3.93 -3.90 9.58
CA PHE A 47 3.69 -3.42 8.22
C PHE A 47 2.64 -2.32 8.17
N GLY A 48 1.55 -2.46 8.94
CA GLY A 48 0.52 -1.42 9.04
C GLY A 48 1.06 -0.13 9.64
N ALA A 49 1.89 -0.21 10.69
CA ALA A 49 2.52 0.96 11.30
C ALA A 49 3.47 1.68 10.31
N LYS A 50 4.27 0.93 9.55
CA LYS A 50 5.14 1.51 8.52
C LYS A 50 4.32 2.13 7.37
N CYS A 51 3.28 1.44 6.89
CA CYS A 51 2.41 1.99 5.85
C CYS A 51 1.68 3.27 6.32
N LEU A 52 1.27 3.31 7.59
CA LEU A 52 0.69 4.50 8.21
C LEU A 52 1.68 5.68 8.19
N ASN A 53 2.94 5.44 8.55
CA ASN A 53 3.97 6.47 8.50
C ASN A 53 4.26 6.94 7.07
N ASN A 54 4.30 6.03 6.10
CA ASN A 54 4.44 6.34 4.68
C ASN A 54 3.30 7.24 4.19
N ASN A 55 2.04 6.88 4.49
CA ASN A 55 0.89 7.71 4.15
C ASN A 55 0.92 9.08 4.83
N LYS A 56 1.43 9.19 6.06
CA LYS A 56 1.58 10.52 6.71
C LYS A 56 2.54 11.41 5.95
N GLN A 57 3.65 10.85 5.47
CA GLN A 57 4.62 11.61 4.67
C GLN A 57 4.02 12.01 3.31
N ILE A 58 3.24 11.14 2.67
CA ILE A 58 2.51 11.47 1.44
C ILE A 58 1.47 12.56 1.68
N ALA A 59 0.68 12.44 2.74
CA ALA A 59 -0.36 13.41 3.08
C ALA A 59 0.25 14.79 3.42
N LEU A 60 1.38 14.81 4.12
CA LEU A 60 2.15 16.03 4.37
C LEU A 60 2.70 16.63 3.08
N ALA A 61 3.30 15.82 2.20
CA ALA A 61 3.78 16.29 0.90
C ALA A 61 2.66 16.90 0.08
N ASN A 62 1.49 16.25 0.03
CA ASN A 62 0.30 16.79 -0.63
C ASN A 62 -0.17 18.12 -0.02
N ARG A 63 -0.07 18.30 1.31
CA ARG A 63 -0.36 19.59 1.94
C ARG A 63 0.62 20.69 1.54
N LEU A 64 1.92 20.40 1.56
CA LEU A 64 2.95 21.33 1.09
C LEU A 64 2.72 21.72 -0.37
N TYR A 65 2.29 20.76 -1.20
CA TYR A 65 1.89 21.04 -2.58
C TYR A 65 0.72 21.99 -2.69
N LEU A 66 -0.35 21.73 -1.94
CA LEU A 66 -1.54 22.57 -1.94
C LEU A 66 -1.17 24.01 -1.56
N ASP A 67 -0.36 24.19 -0.53
CA ASP A 67 0.10 25.50 -0.08
C ASP A 67 0.88 26.22 -1.20
N ASP A 68 1.81 25.52 -1.86
CA ASP A 68 2.61 26.05 -2.97
C ASP A 68 1.78 26.36 -4.23
N GLN A 69 0.65 25.66 -4.43
CA GLN A 69 -0.18 25.74 -5.63
C GLN A 69 -1.52 26.45 -5.40
N ASN A 70 -1.64 27.28 -4.35
CA ASN A 70 -2.85 28.04 -4.03
C ASN A 70 -4.09 27.15 -3.86
N GLY A 71 -3.95 26.05 -3.12
CA GLY A 71 -5.01 25.09 -2.82
C GLY A 71 -5.39 24.17 -3.98
N VAL A 72 -4.62 24.13 -5.06
CA VAL A 72 -4.87 23.23 -6.20
C VAL A 72 -4.29 21.86 -5.92
N PHE A 73 -5.11 20.82 -6.06
CA PHE A 73 -4.60 19.47 -5.86
C PHE A 73 -3.76 18.95 -7.04
N LEU A 74 -2.89 17.98 -6.73
CA LEU A 74 -2.09 17.22 -7.70
C LEU A 74 -2.96 16.47 -8.68
N ASN A 75 -2.80 16.64 -9.98
CA ASN A 75 -3.42 15.71 -10.93
C ASN A 75 -2.90 14.28 -10.70
N LEU A 76 -3.78 13.29 -10.86
CA LEU A 76 -3.47 11.86 -10.80
C LEU A 76 -2.45 11.51 -11.86
N HIS A 77 -2.69 11.99 -13.06
CA HIS A 77 -1.72 11.98 -14.13
C HIS A 77 -1.96 13.19 -15.03
N ARG A 78 -0.93 13.55 -15.78
CA ARG A 78 -1.04 14.50 -16.89
C ARG A 78 -0.25 13.99 -18.10
N PRO A 79 -0.60 14.44 -19.31
CA PRO A 79 0.18 14.15 -20.49
C PRO A 79 1.63 14.61 -20.31
N ARG A 80 2.55 13.73 -20.69
CA ARG A 80 3.99 14.00 -20.74
C ARG A 80 4.28 14.93 -21.92
N ILE A 81 5.01 16.00 -21.67
CA ILE A 81 5.50 16.93 -22.69
C ILE A 81 7.03 16.85 -22.79
N ALA A 82 7.57 17.17 -23.97
CA ALA A 82 9.01 17.02 -24.24
C ALA A 82 9.91 17.84 -23.29
N SER A 83 9.39 18.90 -22.68
CA SER A 83 10.10 19.79 -21.76
C SER A 83 10.04 19.36 -20.28
N ASP A 84 9.43 18.21 -19.96
CA ASP A 84 9.28 17.78 -18.57
C ASP A 84 10.66 17.51 -17.91
N PRO A 85 10.98 18.13 -16.76
CA PRO A 85 12.33 18.17 -16.20
C PRO A 85 12.84 16.87 -15.53
N ALA A 86 12.12 15.74 -15.65
CA ALA A 86 12.50 14.47 -15.00
C ALA A 86 12.15 13.20 -15.80
N VAL A 87 11.88 13.34 -17.11
CA VAL A 87 11.29 12.31 -17.99
C VAL A 87 12.06 10.98 -17.97
N ALA A 88 13.38 11.00 -17.81
CA ALA A 88 14.23 9.81 -17.84
C ALA A 88 14.22 8.97 -16.53
N GLN A 89 13.61 9.46 -15.44
CA GLN A 89 13.71 8.86 -14.10
C GLN A 89 12.37 8.71 -13.37
N CYS A 90 11.25 8.66 -14.10
CA CYS A 90 9.94 8.39 -13.50
C CYS A 90 9.92 7.01 -12.80
N LEU A 91 9.42 6.97 -11.57
CA LEU A 91 9.14 5.76 -10.81
C LEU A 91 8.01 4.95 -11.44
N VAL A 92 7.05 5.64 -12.06
CA VAL A 92 5.97 5.03 -12.84
C VAL A 92 6.30 5.20 -14.31
N PRO A 93 7.01 4.25 -14.93
CA PRO A 93 7.31 4.36 -16.35
C PRO A 93 5.99 4.36 -17.12
N ALA A 94 5.67 5.45 -17.81
CA ALA A 94 4.53 5.52 -18.72
C ALA A 94 4.94 6.40 -19.90
N PRO A 95 4.85 5.90 -21.15
CA PRO A 95 5.38 6.62 -22.31
C PRO A 95 4.66 7.94 -22.58
N ALA A 96 3.39 8.05 -22.19
CA ALA A 96 2.53 9.20 -22.50
C ALA A 96 2.15 10.06 -21.28
N ASP A 97 2.39 9.58 -20.05
CA ASP A 97 1.88 10.23 -18.83
C ASP A 97 2.98 10.42 -17.77
N ILE A 98 2.76 11.41 -16.91
CA ILE A 98 3.44 11.61 -15.63
C ILE A 98 2.39 11.42 -14.53
N TRP A 99 2.68 10.58 -13.55
CA TRP A 99 1.77 10.26 -12.45
C TRP A 99 2.05 11.13 -11.23
N TRP A 100 1.05 11.29 -10.35
CA TRP A 100 1.15 12.11 -9.13
C TRP A 100 2.36 11.75 -8.25
N ILE A 101 2.79 10.48 -8.26
CA ILE A 101 4.00 10.01 -7.57
C ILE A 101 5.24 10.72 -8.11
N ASP A 102 5.36 10.78 -9.45
CA ASP A 102 6.48 11.43 -10.12
C ASP A 102 6.43 12.96 -9.95
N GLU A 103 5.21 13.54 -9.89
CA GLU A 103 5.03 14.95 -9.59
C GLU A 103 5.64 15.32 -8.24
N ILE A 104 5.23 14.66 -7.15
CA ILE A 104 5.70 15.04 -5.82
C ILE A 104 7.13 14.60 -5.52
N TYR A 105 7.62 13.54 -6.17
CA TYR A 105 8.96 13.02 -5.96
C TYR A 105 10.01 13.76 -6.81
N GLN A 106 9.82 13.82 -8.14
CA GLN A 106 10.86 14.30 -9.05
C GLN A 106 10.71 15.78 -9.42
N ILE A 107 9.47 16.25 -9.57
CA ILE A 107 9.18 17.57 -10.14
C ILE A 107 9.11 18.61 -9.02
N HIS A 108 8.23 18.39 -8.05
CA HIS A 108 8.01 19.28 -6.90
C HIS A 108 8.92 18.96 -5.72
N LYS A 109 9.53 17.76 -5.69
CA LYS A 109 10.55 17.33 -4.70
C LYS A 109 10.13 17.48 -3.24
N GLN A 110 8.85 17.27 -2.95
CA GLN A 110 8.31 17.23 -1.58
C GLN A 110 8.61 15.91 -0.89
N ILE A 111 8.86 14.87 -1.68
CA ILE A 111 9.35 13.58 -1.23
C ILE A 111 10.72 13.35 -1.85
N THR A 112 11.66 12.85 -1.05
CA THR A 112 13.03 12.54 -1.51
C THR A 112 13.36 11.05 -1.47
N ASP A 113 12.60 10.25 -0.73
CA ASP A 113 12.76 8.79 -0.70
C ASP A 113 11.58 8.11 -1.43
N PRO A 114 11.82 7.47 -2.58
CA PRO A 114 10.75 6.81 -3.34
C PRO A 114 10.13 5.62 -2.60
N LYS A 115 10.80 5.06 -1.57
CA LYS A 115 10.26 3.94 -0.77
C LYS A 115 9.06 4.34 0.09
N ILE A 116 8.77 5.63 0.18
CA ILE A 116 7.58 6.16 0.86
C ILE A 116 6.31 5.70 0.13
N PHE A 117 6.35 5.44 -1.17
CA PHE A 117 5.19 4.95 -1.94
C PHE A 117 4.93 3.45 -1.80
N ASP A 118 5.87 2.73 -1.20
CA ASP A 118 5.78 1.29 -1.05
C ASP A 118 4.85 0.92 0.09
N CYS A 119 3.97 -0.04 -0.16
CA CYS A 119 3.29 -0.74 0.92
C CYS A 119 4.13 -1.97 1.29
N PRO A 120 4.64 -2.09 2.53
CA PRO A 120 5.45 -3.25 2.94
C PRO A 120 4.66 -4.57 2.97
N ALA A 121 3.33 -4.51 2.90
CA ALA A 121 2.46 -5.68 2.83
C ALA A 121 2.05 -6.05 1.39
N LEU A 122 2.52 -5.31 0.38
CA LEU A 122 2.34 -5.66 -1.04
C LEU A 122 2.98 -7.02 -1.31
N LYS A 123 2.20 -7.97 -1.86
CA LYS A 123 2.66 -9.36 -2.03
C LYS A 123 3.57 -9.55 -3.23
N THR A 124 3.23 -8.96 -4.37
CA THR A 124 3.93 -9.15 -5.65
C THR A 124 3.74 -7.91 -6.51
N VAL A 125 4.82 -7.34 -7.03
CA VAL A 125 4.82 -6.17 -7.91
C VAL A 125 4.36 -6.53 -9.32
N SER A 126 3.77 -5.60 -10.05
CA SER A 126 3.41 -5.83 -11.46
C SER A 126 4.68 -6.06 -12.28
N THR A 127 4.68 -7.06 -13.16
CA THR A 127 5.73 -7.21 -14.18
C THR A 127 5.44 -6.37 -15.42
N THR A 128 4.25 -5.77 -15.50
CA THR A 128 3.76 -5.04 -16.67
C THR A 128 3.66 -3.56 -16.37
N VAL A 129 4.22 -2.76 -17.26
CA VAL A 129 4.20 -1.30 -17.21
C VAL A 129 2.98 -0.79 -18.00
N GLY A 130 2.17 0.08 -17.39
CA GLY A 130 1.17 0.90 -18.11
C GLY A 130 0.25 0.13 -19.06
N SER A 131 -0.51 -0.86 -18.57
CA SER A 131 -1.50 -1.58 -19.37
C SER A 131 -2.79 -0.77 -19.57
N THR A 132 -3.59 -1.10 -20.58
CA THR A 132 -4.91 -0.47 -20.81
C THR A 132 -5.89 -0.71 -19.65
N THR A 133 -5.74 -1.83 -18.93
CA THR A 133 -6.60 -2.20 -17.80
C THR A 133 -6.11 -1.64 -16.46
N THR A 134 -4.82 -1.30 -16.35
CA THR A 134 -4.21 -0.66 -15.18
C THR A 134 -3.23 0.42 -15.64
N PRO A 135 -3.71 1.54 -16.20
CA PRO A 135 -2.84 2.67 -16.53
C PRO A 135 -2.14 3.13 -15.24
N GLY A 136 -0.81 3.07 -15.16
CA GLY A 136 -0.09 3.37 -13.91
C GLY A 136 0.34 2.13 -13.10
N ALA A 137 0.22 0.93 -13.65
CA ALA A 137 0.99 -0.22 -13.17
C ALA A 137 2.50 0.02 -13.37
N SER A 138 3.30 -0.35 -12.38
CA SER A 138 4.75 -0.15 -12.35
C SER A 138 5.46 -1.41 -11.82
N PRO A 139 6.66 -1.74 -12.32
CA PRO A 139 7.51 -2.78 -11.75
C PRO A 139 8.12 -2.40 -10.41
N GLN A 140 7.87 -1.19 -9.93
CA GLN A 140 8.25 -0.75 -8.60
C GLN A 140 7.27 -1.31 -7.52
N PRO A 141 7.73 -1.53 -6.29
CA PRO A 141 6.92 -2.02 -5.17
C PRO A 141 5.91 -1.02 -4.58
N LEU A 142 5.28 -0.24 -5.46
CA LEU A 142 4.25 0.74 -5.13
C LEU A 142 3.01 0.05 -4.59
N GLY A 143 2.45 0.59 -3.52
CA GLY A 143 1.21 0.05 -2.93
C GLY A 143 0.30 1.11 -2.33
N ILE A 144 0.63 2.38 -2.45
CA ILE A 144 -0.21 3.50 -2.02
C ILE A 144 -0.64 4.26 -3.27
N GLY A 145 -1.93 4.51 -3.39
CA GLY A 145 -2.51 5.16 -4.55
C GLY A 145 -3.41 6.31 -4.18
N MET A 146 -3.60 7.19 -5.15
CA MET A 146 -4.55 8.30 -5.05
C MET A 146 -5.92 7.91 -5.60
N SER A 147 -6.99 8.53 -5.11
CA SER A 147 -8.34 8.29 -5.62
C SER A 147 -8.47 8.70 -7.08
N PHE A 148 -9.16 7.87 -7.86
CA PHE A 148 -9.51 8.13 -9.25
C PHE A 148 -10.95 8.62 -9.33
N ARG A 149 -11.16 9.78 -9.96
CA ARG A 149 -12.45 10.41 -10.34
C ARG A 149 -13.62 10.10 -9.39
N GLY A 150 -13.95 11.05 -8.52
CA GLY A 150 -15.24 11.06 -7.84
C GLY A 150 -16.34 11.78 -8.66
N PRO A 151 -17.63 11.60 -8.32
CA PRO A 151 -18.81 12.23 -8.94
C PRO A 151 -18.87 13.73 -8.63
N ASN A 152 -18.41 14.10 -7.44
CA ASN A 152 -18.06 15.47 -7.05
C ASN A 152 -16.61 15.54 -6.54
N GLY A 153 -15.93 14.39 -6.49
CA GLY A 153 -14.63 14.20 -5.86
C GLY A 153 -13.50 14.51 -6.83
N ILE A 154 -12.78 15.59 -6.52
CA ILE A 154 -11.40 15.89 -6.91
C ILE A 154 -11.00 15.22 -8.24
N ALA A 155 -11.29 15.92 -9.33
CA ALA A 155 -10.93 15.49 -10.67
C ALA A 155 -9.40 15.49 -10.80
N PHE A 156 -8.81 14.32 -10.60
CA PHE A 156 -7.38 14.13 -10.74
C PHE A 156 -6.99 13.56 -12.11
N ALA A 157 -7.92 12.95 -12.83
CA ALA A 157 -7.68 12.43 -14.17
C ALA A 157 -8.15 13.43 -15.24
N GLY A 158 -7.24 14.32 -15.65
CA GLY A 158 -7.36 15.21 -16.81
C GLY A 158 -7.83 16.63 -16.49
N LEU A 159 -6.95 17.61 -16.78
CA LEU A 159 -7.08 19.08 -17.00
C LEU A 159 -8.08 19.95 -16.19
N THR A 160 -8.99 19.38 -15.42
CA THR A 160 -9.94 20.13 -14.59
C THR A 160 -9.31 20.38 -13.23
N ARG A 161 -8.97 21.66 -12.99
CA ARG A 161 -8.39 22.14 -11.74
C ARG A 161 -9.38 21.91 -10.59
N SER A 162 -9.04 21.03 -9.65
CA SER A 162 -9.78 20.87 -8.39
C SER A 162 -9.06 21.65 -7.30
N VAL A 163 -9.80 22.47 -6.54
CA VAL A 163 -9.24 23.23 -5.41
C VAL A 163 -9.79 22.75 -4.08
N GLU A 164 -9.01 22.88 -3.01
CA GLU A 164 -9.39 22.42 -1.67
C GLU A 164 -10.69 23.07 -1.17
N SER A 165 -10.95 24.32 -1.54
CA SER A 165 -12.18 25.04 -1.17
C SER A 165 -13.46 24.41 -1.75
N ASP A 166 -13.34 23.58 -2.78
CA ASP A 166 -14.49 22.85 -3.36
C ASP A 166 -14.85 21.62 -2.52
N ILE A 167 -14.01 21.23 -1.56
CA ILE A 167 -14.22 20.07 -0.71
C ILE A 167 -14.88 20.49 0.58
N ALA A 168 -16.16 20.17 0.71
CA ALA A 168 -16.97 20.56 1.85
C ALA A 168 -16.55 19.90 3.17
N GLN A 169 -16.06 18.66 3.15
CA GLN A 169 -15.59 17.95 4.35
C GLN A 169 -14.16 17.37 4.19
N PRO A 170 -13.11 18.20 4.20
CA PRO A 170 -11.73 17.74 3.98
C PRO A 170 -11.28 16.64 4.96
N SER A 171 -11.70 16.71 6.23
CA SER A 171 -11.38 15.71 7.25
C SER A 171 -12.19 14.41 7.14
N ALA A 172 -13.16 14.35 6.22
CA ALA A 172 -13.97 13.15 5.99
C ALA A 172 -13.81 12.61 4.56
N THR A 173 -13.02 13.27 3.71
CA THR A 173 -12.78 12.86 2.32
C THR A 173 -11.44 12.13 2.19
N VAL A 174 -11.46 10.87 1.75
CA VAL A 174 -10.27 10.03 1.51
C VAL A 174 -9.70 10.31 0.13
N ILE A 175 -8.39 10.56 0.07
CA ILE A 175 -7.64 10.77 -1.19
C ILE A 175 -6.54 9.76 -1.42
N PHE A 176 -5.92 9.22 -0.38
CA PHE A 176 -4.86 8.21 -0.50
C PHE A 176 -5.29 6.93 0.21
N ALA A 177 -4.92 5.78 -0.35
CA ALA A 177 -5.15 4.50 0.29
C ALA A 177 -4.20 3.41 -0.20
N ASP A 178 -4.10 2.32 0.55
CA ASP A 178 -3.45 1.09 0.08
C ASP A 178 -4.16 0.57 -1.17
N THR A 179 -3.51 0.62 -2.33
CA THR A 179 -4.11 0.25 -3.62
C THR A 179 -3.42 -0.93 -4.29
N GLY A 180 -4.18 -1.57 -5.19
CA GLY A 180 -3.72 -2.60 -6.10
C GLY A 180 -4.88 -3.06 -7.00
N THR A 181 -4.72 -4.23 -7.57
CA THR A 181 -5.73 -4.93 -8.36
C THR A 181 -6.32 -6.06 -7.54
N VAL A 182 -7.62 -6.29 -7.70
CA VAL A 182 -8.33 -7.38 -7.01
C VAL A 182 -8.75 -8.47 -8.00
N THR A 183 -8.81 -9.72 -7.54
CA THR A 183 -9.19 -10.86 -8.39
C THR A 183 -10.67 -10.89 -8.75
N VAL A 184 -11.53 -10.31 -7.91
CA VAL A 184 -13.00 -10.29 -8.09
C VAL A 184 -13.51 -8.86 -7.89
N PRO A 185 -13.53 -8.03 -8.96
CA PRO A 185 -13.89 -6.60 -8.85
C PRO A 185 -15.35 -6.34 -8.45
N LEU A 186 -16.23 -7.31 -8.68
CA LEU A 186 -17.67 -7.26 -8.39
C LEU A 186 -18.04 -7.82 -7.00
N GLU A 187 -17.06 -8.22 -6.19
CA GLU A 187 -17.35 -8.60 -4.79
C GLU A 187 -17.92 -7.38 -4.04
N PRO A 188 -19.16 -7.44 -3.54
CA PRO A 188 -19.83 -6.27 -2.98
C PRO A 188 -19.30 -5.86 -1.59
N ASP A 189 -18.62 -6.77 -0.87
CA ASP A 189 -17.99 -6.46 0.41
C ASP A 189 -16.51 -6.10 0.22
N PRO A 190 -16.12 -4.82 0.38
CA PRO A 190 -14.74 -4.41 0.16
C PRO A 190 -13.74 -5.07 1.12
N ASP A 191 -14.19 -5.54 2.29
CA ASP A 191 -13.31 -6.23 3.24
C ASP A 191 -12.95 -7.65 2.77
N LYS A 192 -13.70 -8.21 1.80
CA LYS A 192 -13.44 -9.53 1.19
C LYS A 192 -12.61 -9.46 -0.08
N TRP A 193 -12.29 -8.26 -0.57
CA TRP A 193 -11.46 -8.11 -1.75
C TRP A 193 -10.09 -8.76 -1.56
N LYS A 194 -9.69 -9.53 -2.57
CA LYS A 194 -8.44 -10.28 -2.56
C LYS A 194 -7.49 -9.68 -3.58
N GLU A 195 -6.33 -9.25 -3.08
CA GLU A 195 -5.22 -8.77 -3.90
C GLU A 195 -4.84 -9.82 -4.96
N ALA A 196 -4.82 -9.40 -6.22
CA ALA A 196 -4.36 -10.23 -7.31
C ALA A 196 -2.82 -10.33 -7.30
N PRO A 197 -2.24 -11.42 -7.81
CA PRO A 197 -0.81 -11.49 -8.07
C PRO A 197 -0.37 -10.44 -9.11
N ASN A 198 0.94 -10.13 -9.11
CA ASN A 198 1.58 -9.16 -10.01
C ASN A 198 0.84 -7.82 -10.02
N THR A 199 0.62 -7.27 -8.83
CA THR A 199 -0.18 -6.07 -8.66
C THR A 199 0.67 -4.87 -8.31
N SER A 200 0.34 -3.76 -8.94
CA SER A 200 0.82 -2.43 -8.55
C SER A 200 -0.17 -1.47 -9.18
N ALA A 201 -0.67 -0.53 -8.40
CA ALA A 201 -1.39 0.59 -8.94
C ALA A 201 -0.95 1.83 -8.16
N VAL A 202 -1.04 2.97 -8.82
CA VAL A 202 -0.79 4.27 -8.18
C VAL A 202 -2.11 5.00 -7.94
N TYR A 203 -3.23 4.32 -8.17
CA TYR A 203 -4.55 4.88 -7.93
C TYR A 203 -5.51 3.79 -7.52
N PHE A 204 -6.67 4.17 -6.99
CA PHE A 204 -7.81 3.28 -6.78
C PHE A 204 -9.07 3.90 -7.38
N ARG A 205 -9.98 3.08 -7.92
CA ARG A 205 -11.25 3.56 -8.44
C ARG A 205 -12.29 3.64 -7.33
N VAL A 206 -13.26 4.54 -7.51
CA VAL A 206 -14.41 4.72 -6.63
C VAL A 206 -15.71 4.56 -7.43
N PRO A 207 -16.87 4.26 -6.81
CA PRO A 207 -18.14 4.04 -7.51
C PRO A 207 -18.62 5.15 -8.44
N GLY A 208 -18.04 6.36 -8.36
CA GLY A 208 -18.29 7.45 -9.31
C GLY A 208 -17.64 7.31 -10.69
N ASP A 209 -16.73 6.34 -10.85
CA ASP A 209 -16.04 6.09 -12.10
C ASP A 209 -16.81 5.10 -12.99
N ALA A 210 -16.99 5.44 -14.27
CA ALA A 210 -17.66 4.59 -15.25
C ALA A 210 -16.97 3.22 -15.45
N SER A 211 -15.67 3.13 -15.14
CA SER A 211 -14.92 1.88 -15.21
C SER A 211 -14.79 1.16 -13.86
N TYR A 212 -15.53 1.61 -12.84
CA TYR A 212 -15.46 1.02 -11.51
C TYR A 212 -15.78 -0.48 -11.58
N ASP A 213 -16.93 -0.87 -12.10
CA ASP A 213 -17.36 -2.28 -12.12
C ASP A 213 -16.60 -3.17 -13.11
N THR A 214 -15.89 -2.58 -14.08
CA THR A 214 -15.22 -3.32 -15.16
C THR A 214 -13.72 -3.50 -14.95
N LEU A 215 -13.06 -2.57 -14.25
CA LEU A 215 -11.62 -2.63 -14.02
C LEU A 215 -11.28 -2.99 -12.57
N PRO A 216 -10.20 -3.75 -12.32
CA PRO A 216 -9.94 -4.37 -11.02
C PRO A 216 -9.22 -3.46 -10.00
N VAL A 217 -8.99 -2.20 -10.31
CA VAL A 217 -8.14 -1.32 -9.49
C VAL A 217 -8.94 -0.79 -8.30
N ARG A 218 -8.52 -1.15 -7.08
CA ARG A 218 -9.26 -0.94 -5.83
C ARG A 218 -8.33 -0.63 -4.66
N ILE A 219 -8.91 -0.14 -3.58
CA ILE A 219 -8.28 -0.20 -2.26
C ILE A 219 -8.17 -1.68 -1.86
N VAL A 220 -6.99 -2.13 -1.47
CA VAL A 220 -6.74 -3.54 -1.14
C VAL A 220 -6.71 -3.72 0.39
N PRO A 221 -7.49 -4.66 0.96
CA PRO A 221 -7.37 -5.02 2.37
C PRO A 221 -6.00 -5.66 2.65
N ARG A 222 -5.09 -4.90 3.27
CA ARG A 222 -3.79 -5.34 3.77
C ARG A 222 -3.78 -5.32 5.30
N HIS A 223 -2.63 -5.47 5.95
CA HIS A 223 -2.47 -5.16 7.38
C HIS A 223 -3.53 -5.79 8.30
N ASN A 224 -3.85 -7.07 8.08
CA ASN A 224 -4.93 -7.80 8.76
C ASN A 224 -6.36 -7.27 8.44
N VAL A 225 -6.71 -7.25 7.15
CA VAL A 225 -8.03 -6.82 6.61
C VAL A 225 -8.37 -5.36 6.93
N ARG A 226 -7.36 -4.50 6.76
CA ARG A 226 -7.43 -3.06 6.96
C ARG A 226 -6.75 -2.34 5.81
N THR A 227 -6.92 -1.04 5.76
CA THR A 227 -6.21 -0.14 4.88
C THR A 227 -5.80 1.08 5.67
N VAL A 228 -4.71 1.71 5.26
CA VAL A 228 -4.36 3.05 5.68
C VAL A 228 -4.99 4.02 4.69
N ALA A 229 -5.87 4.89 5.19
CA ALA A 229 -6.47 5.96 4.41
C ALA A 229 -5.81 7.31 4.77
N GLY A 230 -5.45 8.10 3.76
CA GLY A 230 -5.07 9.50 3.89
C GLY A 230 -6.20 10.41 3.43
N PHE A 231 -6.48 11.43 4.21
CA PHE A 231 -7.59 12.36 4.01
C PHE A 231 -7.12 13.68 3.41
N VAL A 232 -8.05 14.44 2.83
CA VAL A 232 -7.78 15.73 2.18
C VAL A 232 -7.10 16.70 3.15
N ASP A 233 -7.52 16.71 4.41
CA ASP A 233 -6.94 17.60 5.41
C ASP A 233 -5.50 17.24 5.84
N GLY A 234 -4.95 16.12 5.35
CA GLY A 234 -3.59 15.65 5.63
C GLY A 234 -3.50 14.61 6.75
N HIS A 235 -4.58 14.31 7.49
CA HIS A 235 -4.51 13.25 8.50
C HIS A 235 -4.61 11.86 7.87
N THR A 236 -4.15 10.85 8.60
CA THR A 236 -4.20 9.45 8.14
C THR A 236 -4.75 8.55 9.22
N LYS A 237 -5.45 7.49 8.80
CA LYS A 237 -6.13 6.57 9.70
C LYS A 237 -6.14 5.16 9.15
N THR A 238 -5.84 4.19 10.01
CA THR A 238 -6.05 2.78 9.67
C THR A 238 -7.50 2.39 9.92
N MET A 239 -8.18 1.86 8.91
CA MET A 239 -9.59 1.47 8.99
C MET A 239 -9.88 0.21 8.15
N ARG A 240 -11.11 -0.33 8.26
CA ARG A 240 -11.58 -1.36 7.32
C ARG A 240 -11.87 -0.71 5.97
N VAL A 241 -11.77 -1.48 4.88
CA VAL A 241 -12.02 -0.94 3.54
C VAL A 241 -13.51 -0.60 3.40
N SER A 242 -14.39 -1.44 3.98
CA SER A 242 -15.84 -1.16 4.06
C SER A 242 -16.18 0.15 4.77
N ALA A 243 -15.32 0.65 5.67
CA ALA A 243 -15.55 1.92 6.37
C ALA A 243 -15.32 3.15 5.48
N ILE A 244 -14.61 3.00 4.35
CA ILE A 244 -14.46 4.05 3.34
C ILE A 244 -15.76 4.22 2.55
N GLY A 245 -16.58 3.16 2.46
CA GLY A 245 -17.90 3.23 1.83
C GLY A 245 -17.90 2.99 0.33
N LEU A 246 -16.93 2.23 -0.20
CA LEU A 246 -16.84 1.86 -1.63
C LEU A 246 -17.98 0.95 -2.12
N GLN A 247 -18.80 0.45 -1.20
CA GLN A 247 -20.03 -0.31 -1.47
C GLN A 247 -21.28 0.58 -1.62
N TYR A 248 -21.16 1.88 -1.34
CA TYR A 248 -22.27 2.82 -1.42
C TYR A 248 -22.26 3.56 -2.76
N PRO A 249 -23.43 3.99 -3.26
CA PRO A 249 -23.50 4.81 -4.45
C PRO A 249 -22.97 6.22 -4.18
N VAL A 250 -22.76 6.95 -5.27
CA VAL A 250 -22.54 8.41 -5.31
C VAL A 250 -23.54 9.14 -4.42
N GLY A 251 -23.07 10.13 -3.64
CA GLY A 251 -23.90 10.96 -2.77
C GLY A 251 -24.38 10.31 -1.47
N ASP A 252 -24.01 9.06 -1.19
CA ASP A 252 -24.31 8.46 0.11
C ASP A 252 -23.50 9.13 1.22
N SER A 253 -24.19 9.64 2.25
CA SER A 253 -23.56 10.29 3.40
C SER A 253 -22.51 9.44 4.13
N ARG A 254 -22.41 8.13 3.89
CA ARG A 254 -21.42 7.24 4.49
C ARG A 254 -20.18 7.06 3.62
N ALA A 255 -20.22 7.45 2.35
CA ALA A 255 -19.12 7.32 1.40
C ALA A 255 -18.03 8.37 1.68
N LEU A 256 -16.93 7.96 2.32
CA LEU A 256 -15.78 8.83 2.60
C LEU A 256 -15.01 9.25 1.33
N TRP A 257 -15.31 8.65 0.18
CA TRP A 257 -14.69 9.00 -1.10
C TRP A 257 -15.47 10.08 -1.87
N ASP A 258 -16.67 10.47 -1.41
CA ASP A 258 -17.57 11.46 -2.03
C ASP A 258 -18.30 12.27 -0.93
N ARG A 259 -17.57 12.70 0.10
CA ARG A 259 -18.13 13.53 1.17
C ARG A 259 -18.34 14.96 0.71
N GLN A 260 -19.60 15.27 0.43
CA GLN A 260 -20.15 16.63 0.28
C GLN A 260 -20.39 17.32 1.62
#